data_AF-A0A1M3M7G7-F1
#
_entry.id   AF-A0A1M3M7G7-F1
#
_cell.length_a   1.000
_cell.length_b   1.000
_cell.length_c   1.000
_cell.angle_alpha   90.00
_cell.angle_beta   90.00
_cell.angle_gamma   90.00
#
_symmetry.space_group_name_H-M   'P 1'
#
loop_
_entity.id
_entity.type
_entity.pdbx_description
1 polymer ?
#
loop_
_entity_poly.entity_id
_entity_poly.type
_entity_poly.pdbx_seq_one_letter_code
_entity_poly.pdbx_strand_id
1 'polypeptide(L)'
;MEKRKNITSKIKVEIVLSLLRGEDPELISREYGVTLADIHHWRDQFIESGSDGFKRKPDDSKLIAAERKIGQLQMELELTKKKNELAAKLKRR
;
A
#
# COMPACT_ATOMS: atom_id res chain seq x y z
N MET A 1 10.25 -35.21 -0.79
CA MET A 1 10.25 -33.88 -0.15
C MET A 1 9.30 -33.01 -0.96
N GLU A 2 8.10 -32.73 -0.44
CA GLU A 2 7.12 -31.87 -1.10
C GLU A 2 7.77 -30.52 -1.45
N LYS A 3 7.64 -30.09 -2.72
CA LYS A 3 8.05 -28.74 -3.12
C LYS A 3 7.19 -27.75 -2.34
N ARG A 4 7.79 -27.00 -1.40
CA ARG A 4 7.13 -25.85 -0.77
C ARG A 4 6.74 -24.88 -1.89
N LYS A 5 5.43 -24.77 -2.18
CA LYS A 5 4.92 -23.74 -3.08
C LYS A 5 5.30 -22.39 -2.47
N ASN A 6 5.82 -21.47 -3.28
CA ASN A 6 6.09 -20.11 -2.81
C ASN A 6 4.77 -19.45 -2.39
N ILE A 7 4.58 -19.25 -1.08
CA ILE A 7 3.37 -18.63 -0.54
C ILE A 7 3.45 -17.11 -0.75
N THR A 8 2.74 -16.63 -1.77
CA THR A 8 2.58 -15.20 -2.05
C THR A 8 1.42 -14.61 -1.24
N SER A 9 1.32 -13.28 -1.16
CA SER A 9 0.18 -12.61 -0.51
C SER A 9 -1.16 -13.02 -1.10
N LYS A 10 -1.22 -13.25 -2.43
CA LYS A 10 -2.45 -13.70 -3.11
C LYS A 10 -2.85 -15.10 -2.65
N ILE A 11 -1.89 -16.02 -2.55
CA ILE A 11 -2.13 -17.39 -2.06
C ILE A 11 -2.58 -17.38 -0.60
N LYS A 12 -2.00 -16.52 0.26
CA LYS A 12 -2.47 -16.38 1.65
C LYS A 12 -3.94 -15.95 1.71
N VAL A 13 -4.35 -15.02 0.85
CA VAL A 13 -5.76 -14.59 0.77
C VAL A 13 -6.65 -15.76 0.32
N GLU A 14 -6.25 -16.52 -0.69
CA GLU A 14 -7.00 -17.70 -1.14
C GLU A 14 -7.19 -18.73 -0.01
N ILE A 15 -6.10 -19.05 0.71
CA ILE A 15 -6.10 -19.95 1.89
C ILE A 15 -7.06 -19.45 2.98
N VAL A 16 -7.00 -18.16 3.33
CA VAL A 16 -7.86 -17.59 4.36
C VAL A 16 -9.33 -17.58 3.92
N LEU A 17 -9.62 -17.25 2.66
CA LEU A 17 -10.99 -17.29 2.14
C LEU A 17 -11.56 -18.72 2.11
N SER A 18 -10.73 -19.72 1.76
CA SER A 18 -11.09 -21.14 1.87
C SER A 18 -11.48 -21.52 3.29
N LEU A 19 -10.64 -21.15 4.26
CA LEU A 19 -10.92 -21.38 5.68
C LEU A 19 -12.24 -20.72 6.13
N LEU A 20 -12.47 -19.46 5.73
CA LEU A 20 -13.69 -18.72 6.09
C LEU A 20 -14.96 -19.27 5.42
N ARG A 21 -14.83 -19.99 4.29
CA ARG A 21 -15.93 -20.73 3.66
C ARG A 21 -16.25 -22.06 4.36
N GLY A 22 -15.45 -22.45 5.35
CA GLY A 22 -15.62 -23.70 6.10
C GLY A 22 -14.90 -24.90 5.51
N GLU A 23 -13.93 -24.69 4.61
CA GLU A 23 -13.05 -25.76 4.14
C GLU A 23 -12.15 -26.26 5.29
N ASP A 24 -11.84 -27.56 5.27
CA ASP A 24 -11.08 -28.24 6.32
C ASP A 24 -9.62 -27.72 6.38
N PRO A 25 -9.16 -27.13 7.52
CA PRO A 25 -7.81 -26.61 7.68
C PRO A 25 -6.71 -27.65 7.40
N GLU A 26 -6.95 -28.92 7.73
CA GLU A 26 -6.02 -30.02 7.53
C GLU A 26 -5.83 -30.35 6.05
N LEU A 27 -6.90 -30.22 5.25
CA LEU A 27 -6.83 -30.37 3.79
C LEU A 27 -6.05 -29.20 3.17
N ILE A 28 -6.36 -27.97 3.58
CA ILE A 28 -5.66 -26.76 3.12
C ILE A 28 -4.16 -26.84 3.47
N SER A 29 -3.83 -27.27 4.68
CA SER A 29 -2.45 -27.47 5.14
C SER A 29 -1.66 -28.40 4.22
N ARG A 30 -2.26 -29.53 3.82
CA ARG A 30 -1.65 -30.50 2.91
C ARG A 30 -1.52 -29.97 1.48
N GLU A 31 -2.55 -29.31 0.96
CA GLU A 31 -2.57 -28.80 -0.41
C GLU A 31 -1.52 -27.71 -0.66
N TYR A 32 -1.36 -26.81 0.31
CA TYR A 32 -0.47 -25.66 0.22
C TYR A 32 0.89 -25.90 0.90
N GLY A 33 1.04 -26.98 1.66
CA GLY A 33 2.28 -27.31 2.38
C GLY A 33 2.59 -26.32 3.50
N VAL A 34 1.55 -25.83 4.18
CA VAL A 34 1.62 -24.80 5.25
C VAL A 34 1.10 -25.37 6.56
N THR A 35 1.52 -24.83 7.70
CA THR A 35 1.04 -25.35 8.99
C THR A 35 -0.33 -24.80 9.35
N LEU A 36 -1.07 -25.51 10.21
CA LEU A 36 -2.32 -25.00 10.81
C LEU A 36 -2.09 -23.68 11.57
N ALA A 37 -0.93 -23.53 12.21
CA ALA A 37 -0.54 -22.30 12.89
C ALA A 37 -0.39 -21.13 11.90
N ASP A 38 0.21 -21.36 10.73
CA ASP A 38 0.32 -20.34 9.68
C ASP A 38 -1.05 -19.93 9.15
N ILE A 39 -1.94 -20.91 8.91
CA ILE A 39 -3.30 -20.68 8.42
C ILE A 39 -4.09 -19.81 9.42
N HIS A 40 -4.08 -20.17 10.71
CA HIS A 40 -4.76 -19.39 11.74
C HIS A 40 -4.14 -18.00 11.91
N HIS A 41 -2.81 -17.90 11.86
CA HIS A 41 -2.13 -16.61 11.92
C HIS A 41 -2.55 -15.70 10.76
N TRP A 42 -2.62 -16.20 9.53
CA TRP A 42 -3.06 -15.40 8.38
C TRP A 42 -4.54 -15.04 8.47
N ARG A 43 -5.40 -15.90 9.00
CA ARG A 43 -6.80 -15.58 9.27
C ARG A 43 -6.91 -14.39 10.20
N ASP A 44 -6.19 -14.43 11.31
CA ASP A 44 -6.24 -13.37 12.33
C ASP A 44 -5.71 -12.05 11.76
N GLN A 45 -4.58 -12.09 11.03
CA GLN A 45 -4.04 -10.93 10.31
C GLN A 45 -5.02 -10.36 9.29
N PHE A 46 -5.72 -11.21 8.53
CA PHE A 46 -6.68 -10.80 7.51
C PHE A 46 -7.92 -10.16 8.12
N ILE A 47 -8.43 -10.69 9.23
CA ILE A 47 -9.59 -10.12 9.94
C ILE A 47 -9.24 -8.78 10.57
N GLU A 48 -8.08 -8.68 11.22
CA GLU A 48 -7.58 -7.45 11.83
C GLU A 48 -7.41 -6.35 10.76
N SER A 49 -6.69 -6.66 9.69
CA SER A 49 -6.44 -5.73 8.58
C SER A 49 -7.69 -5.46 7.74
N GLY A 50 -8.66 -6.38 7.72
CA GLY A 50 -9.91 -6.22 6.99
C GLY A 50 -10.73 -5.03 7.50
N SER A 51 -10.64 -4.74 8.81
CA SER A 51 -11.27 -3.56 9.41
C SER A 51 -10.77 -2.24 8.81
N ASP A 52 -9.51 -2.18 8.40
CA ASP A 52 -8.91 -1.00 7.76
C ASP A 52 -9.48 -0.76 6.35
N GLY A 53 -9.89 -1.82 5.65
CA GLY A 53 -10.56 -1.69 4.35
C GLY A 53 -11.92 -0.98 4.43
N PHE A 54 -12.57 -1.01 5.59
CA PHE A 54 -13.83 -0.29 5.83
C PHE A 54 -13.64 1.15 6.30
N LYS A 55 -12.43 1.53 6.73
CA LYS A 55 -12.14 2.91 7.09
C LYS A 55 -12.26 3.77 5.84
N ARG A 56 -13.05 4.86 5.93
CA ARG A 56 -13.02 5.90 4.89
C ARG A 56 -11.59 6.40 4.79
N LYS A 57 -10.97 6.22 3.62
CA LYS A 57 -9.69 6.88 3.33
C LYS A 57 -9.87 8.38 3.59
N PRO A 58 -8.88 9.06 4.21
CA PRO A 58 -8.92 10.52 4.26
C PRO A 58 -9.13 11.01 2.84
N ASP A 59 -10.21 11.77 2.63
CA ASP A 59 -10.70 12.21 1.33
C ASP A 59 -9.52 12.54 0.41
N ASP A 60 -9.32 11.73 -0.65
CA ASP A 60 -8.20 11.90 -1.60
C ASP A 60 -8.18 13.33 -2.17
N SER A 61 -9.32 14.04 -2.11
CA SER A 61 -9.44 15.47 -2.36
C SER A 61 -8.41 16.32 -1.60
N LYS A 62 -8.14 16.06 -0.32
CA LYS A 62 -7.15 16.81 0.48
C LYS A 62 -5.72 16.53 0.02
N LEU A 63 -5.42 15.28 -0.33
CA LEU A 63 -4.12 14.88 -0.86
C LEU A 63 -3.89 15.53 -2.23
N ILE A 64 -4.86 15.42 -3.14
CA ILE A 64 -4.84 16.03 -4.46
C ILE A 64 -4.72 17.56 -4.36
N ALA A 65 -5.44 18.20 -3.42
CA ALA A 65 -5.34 19.64 -3.20
C ALA A 65 -3.96 20.05 -2.68
N ALA A 66 -3.37 19.26 -1.78
CA ALA A 66 -2.02 19.48 -1.28
C ALA A 66 -0.97 19.33 -2.40
N GLU A 67 -1.06 18.27 -3.20
CA GLU A 67 -0.18 18.02 -4.35
C GLU A 67 -0.26 19.16 -5.37
N ARG A 68 -1.46 19.63 -5.70
CA ARG A 68 -1.66 20.81 -6.56
C ARG A 68 -1.02 22.05 -5.99
N LYS A 69 -1.17 22.29 -4.67
CA LYS A 69 -0.59 23.47 -4.03
C LYS A 69 0.95 23.41 -4.01
N ILE A 70 1.53 22.23 -3.81
CA ILE A 70 2.97 22.01 -3.89
C ILE A 70 3.49 22.35 -5.29
N GLY A 71 2.84 21.86 -6.35
CA GLY A 71 3.21 22.17 -7.73
C GLY A 71 3.13 23.68 -8.05
N GLN A 72 2.08 24.35 -7.60
CA GLN A 72 1.95 25.81 -7.73
C GLN A 72 3.12 26.54 -7.05
N LEU A 73 3.41 26.20 -5.79
CA LEU A 73 4.47 26.85 -5.02
C LEU A 73 5.86 26.60 -5.63
N GLN A 74 6.12 25.41 -6.17
CA GLN A 74 7.36 25.12 -6.89
C GLN A 74 7.54 26.03 -8.11
N MET A 75 6.50 26.22 -8.90
CA MET A 75 6.54 27.10 -10.07
C MET A 75 6.76 28.57 -9.68
N GLU A 76 6.06 29.06 -8.66
CA GLU A 76 6.26 30.42 -8.13
C GLU A 76 7.70 30.64 -7.63
N LEU A 77 8.26 29.62 -6.97
CA LEU A 77 9.63 29.65 -6.46
C LEU A 77 10.66 29.68 -7.59
N GLU A 78 10.47 28.88 -8.65
CA GLU A 78 11.33 28.92 -9.84
C GLU A 78 11.28 30.28 -10.54
N LEU A 79 10.09 30.85 -10.75
CA LEU A 79 9.93 32.17 -11.36
C LEU A 79 10.62 33.25 -10.52
N THR A 80 10.47 33.17 -9.19
CA THR A 80 11.11 34.11 -8.26
C THR A 80 12.63 34.01 -8.32
N LYS A 81 13.19 32.79 -8.36
CA LYS A 81 14.63 32.56 -8.53
C LYS A 81 15.14 33.17 -9.84
N LYS A 82 14.48 32.88 -10.97
CA LYS A 82 14.83 33.43 -12.28
C LYS A 82 14.79 34.96 -12.30
N LYS A 83 13.78 35.57 -11.68
CA LYS A 83 13.68 37.03 -11.55
C LYS A 83 14.86 37.61 -10.76
N ASN A 84 15.21 36.98 -9.64
CA ASN A 84 16.33 37.43 -8.81
C ASN A 84 17.67 37.30 -9.54
N GLU A 85 17.88 36.22 -10.29
CA GLU A 85 19.08 36.05 -11.13
C GLU A 85 19.19 37.13 -12.22
N LEU A 86 18.08 37.45 -12.90
CA LEU A 86 18.04 38.52 -13.90
C LEU A 86 18.35 39.89 -13.27
N ALA A 87 17.75 40.19 -12.12
CA ALA A 87 18.01 41.43 -11.40
C ALA A 87 19.48 41.53 -10.96
N ALA A 88 20.08 40.44 -10.51
CA ALA A 88 21.50 40.39 -10.17
C ALA A 88 22.40 40.61 -11.39
N LYS A 89 22.05 40.05 -12.56
CA LYS A 89 22.77 40.28 -13.82
C LYS A 89 22.69 41.74 -14.29
N LEU A 90 21.51 42.36 -14.16
CA LEU A 90 21.31 43.76 -14.53
C LEU A 90 22.09 44.73 -13.63
N LYS A 91 22.22 44.44 -12.32
CA LYS A 91 23.04 45.26 -11.40
C LYS A 91 24.55 45.12 -11.59
N ARG A 92 25.01 44.10 -12.31
CA ARG A 92 26.43 43.84 -12.61
C ARG A 92 26.88 44.44 -13.94
N ARG A 93 25.95 44.96 -14.74
CA ARG A 93 26.20 45.77 -15.94
C ARG A 93 26.23 47.25 -15.54
#